data_AF-A0A843C5F1-F1
#
_entry.id   AF-A0A843C5F1-F1
#
_cell.length_a   1.000
_cell.length_b   1.000
_cell.length_c   1.000
_cell.angle_alpha   90.00
_cell.angle_beta   90.00
_cell.angle_gamma   90.00
#
_symmetry.space_group_name_H-M   'P 1'
#
loop_
_entity.id
_entity.type
_entity.pdbx_description
1 polymer ?
#
loop_
_entity_poly.entity_id
_entity_poly.type
_entity_poly.pdbx_seq_one_letter_code
_entity_poly.pdbx_strand_id
1 'polypeptide(L)' 'LHTLDLLPGIGKKLMWAIVEERKKGAFSGFEDLTKRVKGLHHPEKILAKRIEEEITEENTKYKLFTS' A
#
# COMPACT_ATOMS: atom_id res chain seq x y z
N LEU A 1 12.67 6.23 -4.66
CA LEU A 1 11.86 5.80 -3.51
C LEU A 1 10.40 5.94 -3.92
N HIS A 2 9.63 4.86 -3.99
CA HIS A 2 8.20 4.98 -4.25
C HIS A 2 7.43 4.94 -2.94
N THR A 3 6.36 5.71 -2.82
CA THR A 3 5.54 5.76 -1.60
C THR A 3 4.95 4.39 -1.22
N LEU A 4 4.75 3.53 -2.22
CA LEU A 4 4.27 2.16 -2.05
C LEU A 4 5.32 1.24 -1.41
N ASP A 5 6.61 1.55 -1.53
CA ASP A 5 7.68 0.79 -0.86
C ASP A 5 7.68 1.03 0.67
N LEU A 6 7.00 2.09 1.14
CA LEU A 6 6.87 2.40 2.56
C LEU A 6 5.79 1.55 3.24
N LEU A 7 4.94 0.86 2.48
CA LEU A 7 3.87 0.04 3.02
C LEU A 7 4.40 -1.33 3.46
N PRO A 8 4.21 -1.73 4.72
CA PRO A 8 4.71 -2.99 5.23
C PRO A 8 4.07 -4.16 4.48
N GLY A 9 4.91 -5.01 3.88
CA GLY A 9 4.47 -6.15 3.07
C GLY A 9 4.34 -5.88 1.56
N ILE A 10 4.53 -4.63 1.09
CA ILE A 10 4.62 -4.32 -0.33
C ILE A 10 6.08 -4.29 -0.77
N GLY A 11 6.53 -5.41 -1.35
CA GLY A 11 7.84 -5.45 -2.02
C GLY A 11 7.81 -4.87 -3.43
N LYS A 12 8.99 -4.69 -4.05
CA LYS A 12 9.15 -4.18 -5.43
C LYS A 12 8.24 -4.85 -6.46
N LYS A 13 8.05 -6.17 -6.37
CA LYS A 13 7.19 -6.94 -7.30
C LYS A 13 5.72 -6.52 -7.19
N LEU A 14 5.22 -6.33 -5.96
CA LEU A 14 3.86 -5.86 -5.70
C LEU A 14 3.69 -4.39 -6.10
N MET A 15 4.68 -3.55 -5.81
CA MET A 15 4.70 -2.15 -6.24
C MET A 15 4.54 -2.03 -7.76
N TRP A 16 5.32 -2.77 -8.54
CA TRP A 16 5.19 -2.79 -10.01
C TRP A 16 3.82 -3.29 -10.46
N ALA A 17 3.32 -4.38 -9.87
CA ALA A 17 1.99 -4.90 -10.20
C ALA A 17 0.88 -3.87 -9.96
N ILE A 18 0.92 -3.14 -8.83
CA ILE A 18 -0.06 -2.06 -8.54
C ILE A 18 0.05 -0.94 -9.58
N VAL A 19 1.27 -0.53 -9.94
CA VAL A 19 1.48 0.54 -10.92
C VAL A 19 1.01 0.13 -12.31
N GLU A 20 1.30 -1.09 -12.75
CA GLU A 20 0.84 -1.62 -14.03
C GLU A 20 -0.68 -1.76 -14.09
N GLU A 21 -1.30 -2.27 -13.04
CA GLU A 21 -2.77 -2.35 -12.96
C GLU A 21 -3.38 -0.95 -12.92
N ARG A 22 -2.82 0.00 -12.17
CA ARG A 22 -3.32 1.39 -12.16
C ARG A 22 -3.28 2.04 -13.54
N LYS A 23 -2.28 1.72 -14.37
CA LYS A 23 -2.20 2.21 -15.76
C LYS A 23 -3.33 1.68 -16.65
N LYS A 24 -3.83 0.47 -16.40
CA LYS A 24 -4.95 -0.11 -17.16
C LYS A 24 -6.30 0.52 -16.80
N GLY A 25 -6.43 1.08 -15.59
CA GLY A 25 -7.64 1.74 -15.14
C GLY A 25 -7.62 1.98 -13.63
N ALA A 26 -8.32 3.02 -13.18
CA ALA A 26 -8.48 3.33 -11.76
C ALA A 26 -9.15 2.17 -11.01
N PHE A 27 -8.70 1.91 -9.78
CA PHE A 27 -9.31 0.90 -8.92
C PHE A 27 -10.66 1.40 -8.40
N SER A 28 -11.69 0.58 -8.51
CA SER A 28 -13.03 0.90 -7.98
C SER A 28 -13.13 0.71 -6.47
N GLY A 29 -12.25 -0.09 -5.87
CA GLY A 29 -12.21 -0.31 -4.43
C GLY A 29 -11.15 -1.35 -4.02
N PHE A 30 -11.16 -1.71 -2.73
CA PHE A 30 -10.22 -2.69 -2.17
C PHE A 30 -10.38 -4.08 -2.79
N GLU A 31 -11.61 -4.52 -3.07
CA GLU A 31 -11.84 -5.80 -3.73
C GLU A 31 -11.22 -5.84 -5.13
N ASP A 32 -11.41 -4.79 -5.94
CA ASP A 32 -10.83 -4.71 -7.29
C ASP A 32 -9.30 -4.74 -7.23
N LEU A 33 -8.72 -4.01 -6.28
CA LEU A 33 -7.28 -4.02 -6.03
C LEU A 33 -6.77 -5.43 -5.70
N THR A 34 -7.43 -6.15 -4.78
CA THR A 34 -7.04 -7.54 -4.42
C THR A 34 -7.23 -8.54 -5.56
N LYS A 35 -8.29 -8.38 -6.37
CA LYS A 35 -8.59 -9.25 -7.52
C LYS A 35 -7.55 -9.08 -8.63
N ARG A 36 -7.11 -7.85 -8.88
CA ARG A 36 -6.17 -7.51 -9.96
C ARG A 36 -4.72 -7.74 -9.56
N VAL A 37 -4.34 -7.38 -8.34
CA VAL A 37 -2.97 -7.50 -7.84
C VAL A 37 -2.82 -8.83 -7.09
N LYS A 38 -2.50 -9.89 -7.82
CA LYS A 38 -2.23 -11.22 -7.23
C LYS A 38 -1.02 -11.14 -6.28
N GLY A 39 -1.30 -11.18 -4.98
CA GLY A 39 -0.31 -11.10 -3.90
C GLY A 39 -0.57 -9.96 -2.91
N LEU A 40 -1.47 -9.03 -3.23
CA LEU A 40 -1.96 -8.05 -2.26
C LEU A 40 -3.13 -8.68 -1.50
N HIS A 41 -2.84 -9.32 -0.37
CA HIS A 41 -3.86 -9.88 0.50
C HIS A 41 -4.20 -8.86 1.58
N HIS A 42 -5.48 -8.50 1.67
CA HIS A 42 -6.01 -7.56 2.70
C HIS A 42 -5.32 -6.19 2.71
N PRO A 43 -5.51 -5.34 1.68
CA PRO A 43 -5.01 -3.97 1.66
C PRO A 43 -5.40 -3.17 2.90
N GLU A 44 -6.57 -3.45 3.48
CA GLU A 44 -7.05 -2.86 4.73
C GLU A 44 -6.10 -3.12 5.90
N LYS A 45 -5.52 -4.32 6.00
CA LYS A 45 -4.59 -4.67 7.08
C LYS A 45 -3.23 -4.01 6.87
N ILE A 46 -2.78 -3.91 5.62
CA ILE A 46 -1.52 -3.23 5.27
C ILE A 46 -1.61 -1.75 5.66
N LEU A 47 -2.73 -1.11 5.33
CA LEU A 47 -3.00 0.27 5.71
C LEU A 47 -3.11 0.44 7.23
N ALA A 48 -3.88 -0.42 7.91
CA ALA A 48 -4.02 -0.37 9.36
C ALA A 48 -2.67 -0.50 10.06
N LYS A 49 -1.86 -1.50 9.66
CA LYS A 49 -0.53 -1.69 10.22
C LYS A 49 0.39 -0.50 9.96
N ARG A 50 0.31 0.10 8.77
CA ARG A 50 1.09 1.31 8.47
C ARG A 50 0.69 2.49 9.35
N ILE A 51 -0.61 2.69 9.57
CA ILE A 51 -1.13 3.74 10.43
C ILE A 51 -0.67 3.50 11.87
N GLU A 52 -0.76 2.26 12.37
CA GLU A 52 -0.25 1.89 13.70
C GLU A 52 1.25 2.16 13.84
N GLU A 53 2.04 1.80 12.83
CA GLU A 53 3.48 2.12 12.77
C GLU A 53 3.71 3.63 12.81
N GLU A 54 3.00 4.42 12.00
CA GLU A 54 3.14 5.89 11.96
C GLU A 54 2.71 6.60 13.26
N ILE A 55 1.75 6.04 14.00
CA ILE A 55 1.33 6.54 15.32
C ILE A 55 2.36 6.19 16.38
N THR A 56 2.92 4.98 16.33
CA THR A 56 3.83 4.48 17.37
C THR A 56 5.26 5.01 17.18
N GLU A 57 5.71 5.18 15.94
CA GLU A 57 7.02 5.75 15.61
C GLU A 57 6.91 7.26 15.35
N GLU A 58 7.13 8.07 16.39
CA GLU A 58 7.18 9.53 16.26
C GLU A 58 8.26 10.03 15.27
N ASN A 59 9.30 9.21 15.00
CA ASN A 59 10.42 9.52 14.12
C ASN A 59 10.28 8.98 12.68
N THR A 60 9.10 8.50 12.27
CA THR A 60 8.92 8.08 10.87
C THR A 60 9.11 9.28 9.94
N LYS A 61 10.16 9.23 9.11
CA LYS A 61 10.56 10.30 8.18
C LYS A 61 9.48 10.67 7.14
N TYR A 62 8.51 9.78 6.92
CA TYR A 62 7.38 9.96 6.01
C TYR A 62 6.09 9.51 6.68
N LYS A 63 5.24 10.47 7.07
CA LYS A 63 3.86 10.23 7.55
C LYS A 63 2.91 10.33 6.36
N LEU A 64 2.25 9.24 6.01
CA LEU A 64 1.33 9.17 4.87
C LEU A 64 -0.13 9.38 5.30
N PHE A 65 -0.47 8.98 6.53
CA PHE A 65 -1.86 8.94 7.00
C PHE A 65 -2.10 9.81 8.22
N THR A 66 -1.12 9.95 9.10
CA THR A 66 -1.24 10.74 10.33
C THR A 66 -0.40 12.01 10.22
N SER A 67 -0.95 13.06 9.59
CA SER A 67 -0.41 14.43 9.70
C SER A 67 -1.02 15.16 10.89
#